data_AF-A0A8S9ZKJ5-F1
#
_entry.id   AF-A0A8S9ZKJ5-F1
#
_cell.length_a   1.000
_cell.length_b   1.000
_cell.length_c   1.000
_cell.angle_alpha   90.00
_cell.angle_beta   90.00
_cell.angle_gamma   90.00
#
_symmetry.space_group_name_H-M   'P 1'
#
loop_
_entity.id
_entity.type
_entity.pdbx_description
1 polymer ?
#
loop_
_entity_poly.entity_id
_entity_poly.type
_entity_poly.pdbx_seq_one_letter_code
_entity_poly.pdbx_strand_id
1 'polypeptide(L)'
;MAFKPSKNLLVKDWKQDVIYLVQLPRTHLIPDPSPFALKLETWIRMNGLNYRNVSNEGTKGSSKGQIPFIELNGRQFADSNQIIEHLRNYFKLSIDAKLNSMERANLRAYTILIEESLFRCCQYYRSIDFGWLFTEKGILPHMKGIKKVLAQKFGAKKLQSRLKTGIYIQGYGRNSIMEIDEIAKKDLMTLSTLLGDKPFLFGNSPTTVN
;
A
#
# COMPACT_ATOMS: atom_id res chain seq x y z
N MET A 1 -11.70 6.17 28.11
CA MET A 1 -11.37 4.74 28.31
C MET A 1 -9.87 4.55 28.11
N ALA A 2 -9.13 4.09 29.12
CA ALA A 2 -7.72 3.75 28.98
C ALA A 2 -7.60 2.52 28.06
N PHE A 3 -7.00 2.68 26.88
CA PHE A 3 -6.98 1.59 25.89
C PHE A 3 -5.80 0.64 26.08
N LYS A 4 -6.12 -0.66 26.10
CA LYS A 4 -5.19 -1.77 26.33
C LYS A 4 -4.20 -1.96 25.17
N PRO A 5 -2.93 -2.30 25.43
CA PRO A 5 -1.93 -2.63 24.40
C PRO A 5 -2.32 -3.86 23.58
N SER A 6 -1.86 -3.93 22.32
CA SER A 6 -1.97 -5.16 21.52
C SER A 6 -1.03 -6.22 22.08
N LYS A 7 -1.51 -7.47 22.24
CA LYS A 7 -0.69 -8.55 22.83
C LYS A 7 0.53 -8.93 21.97
N ASN A 8 0.53 -8.63 20.67
CA ASN A 8 1.52 -9.10 19.70
C ASN A 8 2.21 -7.95 18.93
N LEU A 9 2.82 -7.01 19.65
CA LEU A 9 3.70 -6.00 19.02
C LEU A 9 5.02 -6.63 18.56
N LEU A 10 5.48 -6.25 17.37
CA LEU A 10 6.81 -6.57 16.85
C LEU A 10 7.89 -5.72 17.51
N VAL A 11 7.58 -4.47 17.83
CA VAL A 11 8.50 -3.54 18.50
C VAL A 11 8.18 -3.50 19.99
N LYS A 12 9.09 -4.05 20.81
CA LYS A 12 8.94 -4.07 22.27
C LYS A 12 9.33 -2.74 22.91
N ASP A 13 10.48 -2.19 22.51
CA ASP A 13 11.03 -0.93 23.03
C ASP A 13 10.58 0.26 22.17
N TRP A 14 9.27 0.40 22.01
CA TRP A 14 8.72 1.49 21.22
C TRP A 14 8.88 2.84 21.97
N LYS A 15 9.06 3.92 21.21
CA LYS A 15 9.08 5.28 21.74
C LYS A 15 7.75 5.96 21.48
N GLN A 16 7.32 6.80 22.43
CA GLN A 16 6.11 7.59 22.29
C GLN A 16 6.18 8.45 21.01
N ASP A 17 5.08 8.47 20.27
CA ASP A 17 4.86 9.25 19.05
C ASP A 17 5.84 8.94 17.90
N VAL A 18 6.50 7.78 17.96
CA VAL A 18 7.23 7.19 16.84
C VAL A 18 6.35 6.14 16.17
N ILE A 19 6.11 6.32 14.88
CA ILE A 19 5.35 5.37 14.07
C ILE A 19 6.28 4.26 13.60
N TYR A 20 6.01 3.02 13.97
CA TYR A 20 6.74 1.87 13.44
C TYR A 20 5.95 1.27 12.28
N LEU A 21 6.32 1.66 11.06
CA LEU A 21 5.68 1.21 9.83
C LEU A 21 6.19 -0.18 9.45
N VAL A 22 5.34 -1.18 9.64
CA VAL A 22 5.62 -2.57 9.29
C VAL A 22 5.17 -2.87 7.86
N GLN A 23 6.12 -3.22 7.00
CA GLN A 23 5.89 -3.48 5.58
C GLN A 23 6.88 -4.52 5.04
N LEU A 24 6.86 -4.79 3.72
CA LEU A 24 7.77 -5.77 3.13
C LEU A 24 9.22 -5.26 3.23
N PRO A 25 10.19 -6.19 3.22
CA PRO A 25 11.59 -5.76 3.15
C PRO A 25 11.85 -4.96 1.88
N ARG A 26 12.71 -3.94 2.01
CA ARG A 26 13.16 -3.12 0.89
C ARG A 26 13.81 -3.98 -0.18
N THR A 27 13.52 -3.68 -1.44
CA THR A 27 14.18 -4.33 -2.58
C THR A 27 15.25 -3.41 -3.17
N HIS A 28 16.09 -3.94 -4.05
CA HIS A 28 17.09 -3.13 -4.75
C HIS A 28 16.48 -2.27 -5.87
N LEU A 29 15.25 -2.56 -6.29
CA LEU A 29 14.61 -1.88 -7.42
C LEU A 29 13.59 -0.84 -6.96
N ILE A 30 12.79 -1.16 -5.94
CA ILE A 30 11.73 -0.29 -5.45
C ILE A 30 11.63 -0.32 -3.90
N PRO A 31 11.11 0.74 -3.27
CA PRO A 31 10.98 0.80 -1.82
C PRO A 31 10.06 -0.27 -1.25
N ASP A 32 8.91 -0.56 -1.89
CA ASP A 32 8.01 -1.64 -1.50
C ASP A 32 7.16 -2.05 -2.72
N PRO A 33 6.95 -3.35 -2.98
CA PRO A 33 6.08 -3.79 -4.08
C PRO A 33 4.59 -3.55 -3.84
N SER A 34 4.14 -3.32 -2.60
CA SER A 34 2.76 -3.02 -2.25
C SER A 34 2.45 -1.53 -2.43
N PRO A 35 1.52 -1.16 -3.33
CA PRO A 35 1.10 0.23 -3.49
C PRO A 35 0.52 0.82 -2.20
N PHE A 36 -0.16 0.02 -1.37
CA PHE A 36 -0.70 0.46 -0.09
C PHE A 36 0.39 0.81 0.94
N ALA A 37 1.54 0.13 0.87
CA ALA A 37 2.70 0.44 1.70
C ALA A 37 3.38 1.72 1.21
N LEU A 38 3.57 1.85 -0.11
CA LEU A 38 4.11 3.05 -0.74
C LEU A 38 3.27 4.30 -0.45
N LYS A 39 1.94 4.24 -0.60
CA LYS A 39 1.07 5.39 -0.35
C LYS A 39 1.12 5.81 1.12
N LEU A 40 1.10 4.85 2.05
CA LEU A 40 1.10 5.12 3.48
C LEU A 40 2.42 5.76 3.90
N GLU A 41 3.54 5.20 3.46
CA GLU A 41 4.85 5.77 3.76
C GLU A 41 5.03 7.16 3.17
N THR A 42 4.62 7.35 1.91
CA THR A 42 4.67 8.65 1.25
C THR A 42 3.85 9.67 2.02
N TRP A 43 2.63 9.32 2.43
CA TRP A 43 1.76 10.19 3.22
C TRP A 43 2.36 10.54 4.59
N ILE A 44 2.94 9.57 5.30
CA ILE A 44 3.64 9.79 6.58
C ILE A 44 4.80 10.78 6.39
N ARG A 45 5.63 10.57 5.36
CA ARG A 45 6.78 11.44 5.04
C ARG A 45 6.35 12.86 4.68
N MET A 46 5.31 13.00 3.86
CA MET A 46 4.79 14.31 3.44
C MET A 46 4.25 15.13 4.61
N ASN A 47 3.74 14.49 5.64
CA ASN A 47 3.26 15.16 6.86
C ASN A 47 4.36 15.34 7.92
N GLY A 48 5.62 15.03 7.61
CA GLY A 48 6.75 15.23 8.53
C GLY A 48 6.67 14.37 9.79
N LEU A 49 5.94 13.27 9.76
CA LEU A 49 5.76 12.41 10.94
C LEU A 49 7.01 11.58 11.23
N ASN A 50 7.35 11.45 12.51
CA ASN A 50 8.47 10.63 12.93
C ASN A 50 8.12 9.15 12.79
N TYR A 51 8.84 8.43 11.92
CA TYR A 51 8.59 7.02 11.67
C TYR A 51 9.87 6.20 11.51
N ARG A 52 9.73 4.90 11.74
CA ARG A 52 10.75 3.88 11.48
C ARG A 52 10.15 2.80 10.60
N ASN A 53 10.87 2.43 9.55
CA ASN A 53 10.54 1.27 8.76
C ASN A 53 10.92 0.00 9.52
N VAL A 54 9.99 -0.95 9.61
CA VAL A 54 10.19 -2.26 10.23
C VAL A 54 9.87 -3.32 9.18
N SER A 55 10.87 -4.14 8.83
CA SER A 55 10.65 -5.28 7.93
C SER A 55 9.76 -6.31 8.60
N ASN A 56 8.75 -6.78 7.87
CA ASN A 56 7.90 -7.89 8.30
C ASN A 56 8.52 -9.27 8.01
N GLU A 57 9.77 -9.30 7.52
CA GLU A 57 10.50 -10.53 7.13
C GLU A 57 9.78 -11.38 6.08
N GLY A 58 8.84 -10.78 5.33
CA GLY A 58 7.98 -11.49 4.37
C GLY A 58 6.99 -12.47 4.99
N THR A 59 6.81 -12.48 6.32
CA THR A 59 6.00 -13.48 7.02
C THR A 59 5.01 -12.90 8.02
N LYS A 60 5.28 -11.71 8.56
CA LYS A 60 4.47 -11.09 9.62
C LYS A 60 3.37 -10.22 8.99
N GLY A 61 2.14 -10.40 9.46
CA GLY A 61 0.99 -9.56 9.11
C GLY A 61 0.36 -8.95 10.36
N SER A 62 -0.55 -8.00 10.16
CA SER A 62 -1.33 -7.45 11.26
C SER A 62 -2.27 -8.50 11.88
N SER A 63 -2.98 -8.13 12.95
CA SER A 63 -4.07 -8.92 13.53
C SER A 63 -5.18 -9.26 12.52
N LYS A 64 -5.29 -8.50 11.42
CA LYS A 64 -6.22 -8.76 10.30
C LYS A 64 -5.56 -9.55 9.15
N GLY A 65 -4.30 -9.95 9.28
CA GLY A 65 -3.54 -10.61 8.22
C GLY A 65 -3.14 -9.68 7.05
N GLN A 66 -3.22 -8.37 7.23
CA GLN A 66 -2.94 -7.37 6.20
C GLN A 66 -1.57 -6.72 6.37
N ILE A 67 -1.00 -6.25 5.26
CA ILE A 67 0.15 -5.34 5.20
C ILE A 67 -0.13 -4.20 4.20
N PRO A 68 0.41 -2.99 4.40
CA PRO A 68 1.19 -2.56 5.56
C PRO A 68 0.32 -2.46 6.83
N PHE A 69 0.99 -2.34 7.99
CA PHE A 69 0.36 -1.92 9.24
C PHE A 69 1.34 -1.08 10.05
N ILE A 70 0.87 -0.36 11.06
CA ILE A 70 1.75 0.40 11.97
C ILE A 70 1.65 -0.09 13.40
N GLU A 71 2.71 0.12 14.15
CA GLU A 71 2.69 0.12 15.61
C GLU A 71 2.97 1.54 16.10
N LEU A 72 2.07 2.06 16.95
CA LEU A 72 2.15 3.41 17.51
C LEU A 72 1.66 3.35 18.96
N ASN A 73 2.47 3.88 19.89
CA ASN A 73 2.12 4.01 21.30
C ASN A 73 1.61 2.68 21.92
N GLY A 74 2.29 1.58 21.61
CA GLY A 74 1.96 0.25 22.12
C GLY A 74 0.72 -0.40 21.48
N ARG A 75 0.25 0.11 20.34
CA ARG A 75 -0.93 -0.43 19.63
C ARG A 75 -0.63 -0.67 18.17
N GLN A 76 -1.35 -1.65 17.61
CA GLN A 76 -1.26 -1.99 16.21
C GLN A 76 -2.48 -1.44 15.46
N PHE A 77 -2.23 -0.82 14.31
CA PHE A 77 -3.27 -0.34 13.40
C PHE A 77 -3.01 -0.91 12.00
N ALA A 78 -4.06 -1.49 11.40
CA ALA A 78 -4.01 -2.12 10.09
C ALA A 78 -4.93 -1.38 9.11
N ASP A 79 -4.78 -1.67 7.82
CA ASP A 79 -5.43 -0.99 6.70
C ASP A 79 -4.90 0.43 6.50
N SER A 80 -4.26 0.67 5.35
CA SER A 80 -3.61 1.95 5.05
C SER A 80 -4.54 3.17 5.12
N ASN A 81 -5.82 3.04 4.77
CA ASN A 81 -6.79 4.15 4.85
C ASN A 81 -7.19 4.42 6.30
N GLN A 82 -7.45 3.37 7.07
CA GLN A 82 -7.75 3.49 8.50
C GLN A 82 -6.56 4.06 9.29
N ILE A 83 -5.34 3.67 8.91
CA ILE A 83 -4.11 4.20 9.50
C ILE A 83 -3.98 5.69 9.21
N ILE A 84 -4.13 6.11 7.94
CA ILE A 84 -4.07 7.53 7.56
C ILE A 84 -5.09 8.35 8.36
N GLU A 85 -6.33 7.88 8.46
CA GLU A 85 -7.38 8.55 9.21
C GLU A 85 -7.04 8.63 10.72
N HIS A 86 -6.52 7.55 11.30
CA HIS A 86 -6.09 7.55 12.69
C HIS A 86 -4.97 8.56 12.94
N LEU A 87 -3.92 8.54 12.10
CA LEU A 87 -2.78 9.44 12.22
C LEU A 87 -3.17 10.90 12.01
N ARG A 88 -4.06 11.18 11.04
CA ARG A 88 -4.60 12.51 10.79
C ARG A 88 -5.27 13.08 12.05
N ASN A 89 -6.14 12.28 12.68
CA ASN A 89 -6.85 12.69 13.88
C ASN A 89 -5.92 12.79 15.11
N TYR A 90 -5.00 11.83 15.27
CA TYR A 90 -4.08 11.79 16.41
C TYR A 90 -3.08 12.95 16.41
N PHE A 91 -2.46 13.22 15.26
CA PHE A 91 -1.46 14.28 15.08
C PHE A 91 -2.07 15.62 14.63
N LYS A 92 -3.41 15.71 14.54
CA LYS A 92 -4.17 16.92 14.15
C LYS A 92 -3.68 17.53 12.82
N LEU A 93 -3.49 16.68 11.82
CA LEU A 93 -2.93 17.06 10.52
C LEU A 93 -3.96 17.74 9.62
N SER A 94 -3.50 18.72 8.84
CA SER A 94 -4.34 19.60 8.02
C SER A 94 -4.10 19.49 6.51
N ILE A 95 -3.49 18.39 6.04
CA ILE A 95 -3.14 18.18 4.62
C ILE A 95 -4.33 18.38 3.66
N ASP A 96 -5.54 18.00 4.08
CA ASP A 96 -6.76 18.16 3.30
C ASP A 96 -7.64 19.33 3.77
N ALA A 97 -7.15 20.21 4.65
CA ALA A 97 -7.97 21.24 5.29
C ALA A 97 -8.56 22.25 4.29
N LYS A 98 -7.86 22.50 3.19
CA LYS A 98 -8.28 23.43 2.12
C LYS A 98 -9.43 22.89 1.26
N LEU A 99 -9.73 21.59 1.34
CA LEU A 99 -10.77 20.98 0.51
C LEU A 99 -12.17 21.32 1.02
N ASN A 100 -13.00 21.83 0.12
CA ASN A 100 -14.42 21.99 0.34
C ASN A 100 -15.17 20.65 0.29
N SER A 101 -16.46 20.64 0.63
CA SER A 101 -17.25 19.40 0.70
C SER A 101 -17.31 18.62 -0.63
N MET A 102 -17.40 19.33 -1.77
CA MET A 102 -17.41 18.71 -3.10
C MET A 102 -16.04 18.11 -3.43
N GLU A 103 -14.96 18.83 -3.13
CA GLU A 103 -13.61 18.34 -3.35
C GLU A 103 -13.29 17.12 -2.48
N ARG A 104 -13.80 17.06 -1.25
CA ARG A 104 -13.69 15.86 -0.40
C ARG A 104 -14.44 14.66 -0.96
N ALA A 105 -15.63 14.88 -1.53
CA ALA A 105 -16.37 13.83 -2.21
C ALA A 105 -15.61 13.32 -3.45
N ASN A 106 -15.04 14.24 -4.23
CA ASN A 106 -14.19 13.91 -5.38
C ASN A 106 -12.92 13.18 -4.96
N LEU A 107 -12.25 13.61 -3.88
CA LEU A 107 -11.09 12.93 -3.32
C LEU A 107 -11.43 11.46 -3.03
N ARG A 108 -12.57 11.21 -2.37
CA ARG A 108 -13.04 9.85 -2.10
C ARG A 108 -13.26 9.05 -3.37
N ALA A 109 -13.89 9.64 -4.38
CA ALA A 109 -14.14 8.98 -5.65
C ALA A 109 -12.83 8.63 -6.39
N TYR A 110 -11.87 9.56 -6.41
CA TYR A 110 -10.58 9.34 -7.08
C TYR A 110 -9.74 8.28 -6.36
N THR A 111 -9.73 8.28 -5.03
CA THR A 111 -9.09 7.22 -4.23
C THR A 111 -9.70 5.85 -4.55
N ILE A 112 -11.03 5.73 -4.68
CA ILE A 112 -11.65 4.46 -5.06
C ILE A 112 -11.30 4.06 -6.50
N LEU A 113 -11.27 5.00 -7.45
CA LEU A 113 -10.84 4.71 -8.82
C LEU A 113 -9.42 4.11 -8.83
N ILE A 114 -8.50 4.70 -8.08
CA ILE A 114 -7.10 4.25 -8.00
C ILE A 114 -7.00 2.89 -7.29
N GLU A 115 -7.61 2.75 -6.11
CA GLU A 115 -7.42 1.58 -5.23
C GLU A 115 -8.26 0.36 -5.63
N GLU A 116 -9.40 0.55 -6.29
CA GLU A 116 -10.32 -0.52 -6.66
C GLU A 116 -10.36 -0.83 -8.15
N SER A 117 -10.02 0.11 -9.03
CA SER A 117 -9.95 -0.16 -10.47
C SER A 117 -8.50 -0.31 -10.94
N LEU A 118 -7.71 0.77 -10.88
CA LEU A 118 -6.35 0.78 -11.41
C LEU A 118 -5.43 -0.24 -10.70
N PHE A 119 -5.59 -0.41 -9.39
CA PHE A 119 -4.88 -1.44 -8.64
C PHE A 119 -5.23 -2.86 -9.11
N ARG A 120 -6.49 -3.15 -9.49
CA ARG A 120 -6.89 -4.48 -10.00
C ARG A 120 -6.26 -4.76 -11.36
N CYS A 121 -6.17 -3.75 -12.24
CA CYS A 121 -5.39 -3.84 -13.47
C CYS A 121 -3.91 -4.15 -13.17
N CYS A 122 -3.29 -3.45 -12.21
CA CYS A 122 -1.93 -3.75 -11.77
C CYS A 122 -1.78 -5.19 -11.26
N GLN A 123 -2.73 -5.68 -10.46
CA GLN A 123 -2.74 -7.06 -9.98
C GLN A 123 -2.89 -8.07 -11.12
N TYR A 124 -3.64 -7.75 -12.17
CA TYR A 124 -3.76 -8.58 -13.36
C TYR A 124 -2.40 -8.79 -14.03
N TYR A 125 -1.66 -7.73 -14.34
CA TYR A 125 -0.31 -7.86 -14.90
C TYR A 125 0.63 -8.61 -13.97
N ARG A 126 0.57 -8.34 -12.65
CA ARG A 126 1.40 -9.06 -11.66
C ARG A 126 1.01 -10.54 -11.54
N SER A 127 -0.18 -10.94 -11.95
CA SER A 127 -0.56 -12.34 -12.03
C SER A 127 0.10 -13.07 -13.21
N ILE A 128 0.54 -12.32 -14.23
CA ILE A 128 1.22 -12.83 -15.43
C ILE A 128 2.73 -12.72 -15.27
N ASP A 129 3.22 -11.54 -14.88
CA ASP A 129 4.64 -11.25 -14.68
C ASP A 129 4.89 -10.49 -13.38
N PHE A 130 5.40 -11.23 -12.40
CA PHE A 130 5.92 -10.67 -11.16
C PHE A 130 7.08 -11.51 -10.62
N GLY A 131 7.82 -12.14 -11.52
CA GLY A 131 8.91 -13.05 -11.20
C GLY A 131 10.09 -12.34 -10.55
N TRP A 132 10.34 -11.08 -10.94
CA TRP A 132 11.44 -10.27 -10.44
C TRP A 132 11.46 -10.15 -8.91
N LEU A 133 10.28 -10.21 -8.26
CA LEU A 133 10.17 -10.12 -6.80
C LEU A 133 10.93 -11.26 -6.11
N PHE A 134 10.99 -12.44 -6.72
CA PHE A 134 11.67 -13.62 -6.19
C PHE A 134 13.06 -13.82 -6.81
N THR A 135 13.76 -12.72 -7.08
CA THR A 135 15.16 -12.70 -7.52
C THR A 135 16.06 -12.04 -6.47
N GLU A 136 17.38 -12.04 -6.69
CA GLU A 136 18.34 -11.31 -5.84
C GLU A 136 18.12 -9.80 -5.85
N LYS A 137 17.44 -9.24 -6.86
CA LYS A 137 17.04 -7.82 -6.85
C LYS A 137 15.77 -7.54 -6.04
N GLY A 138 15.02 -8.60 -5.71
CA GLY A 138 13.75 -8.55 -5.00
C GLY A 138 13.89 -8.89 -3.51
N ILE A 139 13.05 -9.81 -3.02
CA ILE A 139 12.98 -10.17 -1.58
C ILE A 139 13.88 -11.34 -1.19
N LEU A 140 14.53 -12.03 -2.14
CA LEU A 140 15.40 -13.17 -1.81
C LEU A 140 16.56 -12.86 -0.86
N PRO A 141 17.22 -11.67 -0.91
CA PRO A 141 18.29 -11.34 0.04
C PRO A 141 17.83 -11.33 1.50
N HIS A 142 16.54 -11.16 1.74
CA HIS A 142 15.93 -11.14 3.07
C HIS A 142 15.50 -12.52 3.56
N MET A 143 15.75 -13.57 2.78
CA MET A 143 15.41 -14.95 3.10
C MET A 143 16.68 -15.78 3.32
N LYS A 144 16.59 -16.80 4.17
CA LYS A 144 17.72 -17.69 4.51
C LYS A 144 17.35 -19.17 4.39
N GLY A 145 18.36 -19.99 4.14
CA GLY A 145 18.26 -21.45 4.10
C GLY A 145 17.20 -21.96 3.13
N ILE A 146 16.49 -23.01 3.53
CA ILE A 146 15.47 -23.68 2.71
C ILE A 146 14.36 -22.72 2.22
N LYS A 147 14.02 -21.68 3.00
CA LYS A 147 13.01 -20.69 2.60
C LYS A 147 13.43 -19.92 1.36
N LYS A 148 14.70 -19.51 1.26
CA LYS A 148 15.23 -18.82 0.07
C LYS A 148 15.15 -19.70 -1.16
N VAL A 149 15.56 -20.96 -1.06
CA VAL A 149 15.52 -21.95 -2.16
C VAL A 149 14.09 -22.18 -2.65
N LEU A 150 13.14 -22.38 -1.72
CA LEU A 150 11.73 -22.56 -2.07
C LEU A 150 11.12 -21.30 -2.69
N ALA A 151 11.45 -20.12 -2.17
CA ALA A 151 10.97 -18.85 -2.71
C ALA A 151 11.51 -18.59 -4.12
N GLN A 152 12.80 -18.88 -4.37
CA GLN A 152 13.40 -18.77 -5.70
C GLN A 152 12.76 -19.73 -6.71
N LYS A 153 12.50 -20.97 -6.31
CA LYS A 153 11.95 -22.00 -7.21
C LYS A 153 10.45 -21.87 -7.47
N PHE A 154 9.68 -21.48 -6.45
CA PHE A 154 8.22 -21.56 -6.47
C PHE A 154 7.49 -20.26 -6.07
N GLY A 155 8.19 -19.27 -5.52
CA GLY A 155 7.57 -18.06 -4.95
C GLY A 155 6.76 -17.28 -5.98
N ALA A 156 7.34 -17.03 -7.16
CA ALA A 156 6.69 -16.32 -8.25
C ALA A 156 5.39 -17.02 -8.67
N LYS A 157 5.47 -18.31 -9.04
CA LYS A 157 4.31 -19.12 -9.45
C LYS A 157 3.22 -19.16 -8.37
N LYS A 158 3.60 -19.31 -7.10
CA LYS A 158 2.66 -19.33 -5.98
C LYS A 158 1.95 -17.99 -5.80
N LEU A 159 2.66 -16.87 -5.88
CA LEU A 159 2.08 -15.53 -5.77
C LEU A 159 1.20 -15.22 -6.97
N GLN A 160 1.67 -15.49 -8.19
CA GLN A 160 0.93 -15.30 -9.43
C GLN A 160 -0.38 -16.10 -9.45
N SER A 161 -0.34 -17.36 -9.03
CA SER A 161 -1.54 -18.19 -8.88
C SER A 161 -2.57 -17.58 -7.92
N ARG A 162 -2.12 -17.11 -6.75
CA ARG A 162 -2.99 -16.41 -5.78
C ARG A 162 -3.58 -15.13 -6.36
N LEU A 163 -2.76 -14.32 -7.04
CA LEU A 163 -3.24 -13.10 -7.69
C LEU A 163 -4.28 -13.41 -8.76
N LYS A 164 -4.03 -14.43 -9.60
CA LYS A 164 -4.95 -14.89 -10.65
C LYS A 164 -6.30 -15.31 -10.08
N THR A 165 -6.32 -16.07 -8.98
CA THR A 165 -7.57 -16.41 -8.28
C THR A 165 -8.28 -15.17 -7.75
N GLY A 166 -7.55 -14.28 -7.07
CA GLY A 166 -8.12 -13.06 -6.49
C GLY A 166 -8.76 -12.14 -7.52
N ILE A 167 -8.05 -11.82 -8.60
CA ILE A 167 -8.59 -10.97 -9.68
C ILE A 167 -9.73 -11.64 -10.43
N TYR A 168 -9.74 -12.96 -10.56
CA TYR A 168 -10.86 -13.68 -11.16
C TYR A 168 -12.12 -13.54 -10.30
N ILE A 169 -12.01 -13.71 -8.97
CA ILE A 169 -13.15 -13.48 -8.05
C ILE A 169 -13.68 -12.04 -8.21
N GLN A 170 -12.78 -11.06 -8.36
CA GLN A 170 -13.12 -9.64 -8.53
C GLN A 170 -13.63 -9.25 -9.93
N GLY A 171 -13.77 -10.19 -10.88
CA GLY A 171 -14.24 -9.88 -12.23
C GLY A 171 -13.13 -9.65 -13.25
N TYR A 172 -12.07 -8.94 -12.86
CA TYR A 172 -10.97 -8.56 -13.75
C TYR A 172 -10.29 -9.75 -14.44
N GLY A 173 -10.09 -10.85 -13.72
CA GLY A 173 -9.47 -12.06 -14.27
C GLY A 173 -10.29 -12.78 -15.34
N ARG A 174 -11.53 -12.36 -15.61
CA ARG A 174 -12.37 -12.89 -16.70
C ARG A 174 -12.12 -12.18 -18.04
N ASN A 175 -11.46 -11.03 -18.01
CA ASN A 175 -11.18 -10.23 -19.20
C ASN A 175 -9.87 -10.68 -19.86
N SER A 176 -9.79 -10.45 -21.17
CA SER A 176 -8.57 -10.48 -21.95
C SER A 176 -7.59 -9.38 -21.52
N ILE A 177 -6.32 -9.52 -21.89
CA ILE A 177 -5.33 -8.48 -21.63
C ILE A 177 -5.70 -7.15 -22.32
N MET A 178 -6.26 -7.20 -23.53
CA MET A 178 -6.66 -5.99 -24.27
C MET A 178 -7.79 -5.23 -23.56
N GLU A 179 -8.78 -5.93 -23.00
CA GLU A 179 -9.84 -5.31 -22.20
C GLU A 179 -9.30 -4.70 -20.89
N ILE A 180 -8.34 -5.36 -20.24
CA ILE A 180 -7.65 -4.82 -19.06
C ILE A 180 -6.84 -3.57 -19.40
N ASP A 181 -6.13 -3.57 -20.54
CA ASP A 181 -5.42 -2.41 -21.07
C ASP A 181 -6.39 -1.24 -21.28
N GLU A 182 -7.57 -1.48 -21.85
CA GLU A 182 -8.58 -0.45 -22.09
C GLU A 182 -9.12 0.14 -20.78
N ILE A 183 -9.41 -0.68 -19.77
CA ILE A 183 -9.83 -0.19 -18.45
C ILE A 183 -8.73 0.68 -17.84
N ALA A 184 -7.49 0.19 -17.80
CA ALA A 184 -6.36 0.92 -17.25
C ALA A 184 -6.13 2.26 -18.00
N LYS A 185 -6.24 2.26 -19.33
CA LYS A 185 -6.13 3.48 -20.15
C LYS A 185 -7.24 4.48 -19.83
N LYS A 186 -8.49 4.03 -19.68
CA LYS A 186 -9.62 4.90 -19.32
C LYS A 186 -9.43 5.54 -17.93
N ASP A 187 -8.99 4.76 -16.95
CA ASP A 187 -8.72 5.25 -15.60
C ASP A 187 -7.57 6.27 -15.58
N LEU A 188 -6.46 5.96 -16.25
CA LEU A 188 -5.31 6.86 -16.36
C LEU A 188 -5.65 8.14 -17.12
N MET A 189 -6.42 8.06 -18.21
CA MET A 189 -6.86 9.23 -18.97
C MET A 189 -7.82 10.09 -18.15
N THR A 190 -8.69 9.46 -17.36
CA THR A 190 -9.56 10.17 -16.41
C THR A 190 -8.72 10.95 -15.39
N LEU A 191 -7.76 10.30 -14.74
CA LEU A 191 -6.85 10.97 -13.79
C LEU A 191 -6.02 12.06 -14.46
N SER A 192 -5.55 11.85 -15.70
CA SER A 192 -4.82 12.86 -16.48
C SER A 192 -5.69 14.07 -16.79
N THR A 193 -6.95 13.86 -17.14
CA THR A 193 -7.91 14.94 -17.43
C THR A 193 -8.25 15.71 -16.16
N LEU A 194 -8.44 15.01 -15.04
CA LEU A 194 -8.68 15.61 -13.73
C LEU A 194 -7.48 16.42 -13.23
N LEU A 195 -6.25 15.98 -13.52
CA LEU A 195 -5.03 16.72 -13.22
C LEU A 195 -4.94 17.98 -14.10
N GLY A 196 -5.16 17.85 -15.41
CA GLY A 196 -4.97 18.94 -16.37
C GLY A 196 -3.58 19.57 -16.23
N ASP A 197 -3.51 20.90 -16.24
CA ASP A 197 -2.27 21.66 -16.07
C ASP A 197 -1.91 21.93 -14.59
N LYS A 198 -2.69 21.38 -13.64
CA LYS A 198 -2.44 21.61 -12.21
C LYS A 198 -1.23 20.79 -11.76
N PRO A 199 -0.39 21.30 -10.83
CA PRO A 199 0.70 20.52 -10.27
C PRO A 199 0.21 19.37 -9.37
N PHE A 200 -1.01 19.46 -8.82
CA PHE A 200 -1.68 18.41 -8.05
C PHE A 200 -3.17 18.34 -8.39
N LEU A 201 -3.82 17.19 -8.13
CA LEU A 201 -5.22 16.94 -8.49
C LEU A 201 -6.20 18.00 -7.96
N PHE A 202 -5.90 18.60 -6.80
CA PHE A 202 -6.72 19.62 -6.15
C PHE A 202 -6.04 21.01 -6.11
N GLY A 203 -5.15 21.29 -7.07
CA GLY A 203 -4.55 22.62 -7.25
C GLY A 203 -3.06 22.65 -6.95
N ASN A 204 -2.61 23.63 -6.16
CA ASN A 204 -1.19 23.97 -5.98
C ASN A 204 -0.49 23.25 -4.82
N SER A 205 -1.18 22.37 -4.12
CA SER A 205 -0.61 21.62 -3.00
C SER A 205 -1.10 20.18 -3.04
N PRO A 206 -0.27 19.20 -2.60
CA PRO A 206 -0.70 17.83 -2.55
C PRO A 206 -1.78 17.62 -1.49
N THR A 207 -2.63 16.63 -1.74
CA THR A 207 -3.69 16.16 -0.82
C THR A 207 -3.50 14.67 -0.56
N THR A 208 -4.38 14.08 0.25
CA THR A 208 -4.36 12.63 0.53
C THR A 208 -4.86 11.77 -0.63
N VAL A 209 -4.99 12.29 -1.86
CA VAL A 209 -5.39 11.43 -3.00
C VAL A 209 -4.21 10.55 -3.37
N ASN A 210 -4.30 9.27 -3.04
CA ASN A 210 -3.20 8.32 -3.13
C ASN A 210 -3.66 6.87 -3.28
#